data_AF-A0A1S3DQ25-F1
#
_entry.id   AF-A0A1S3DQ25-F1
#
_cell.length_a   1.000
_cell.length_b   1.000
_cell.length_c   1.000
_cell.angle_alpha   90.00
_cell.angle_beta   90.00
_cell.angle_gamma   90.00
#
_symmetry.space_group_name_H-M   'P 1'
#
loop_
_entity.id
_entity.type
_entity.pdbx_description
1 polymer ?
#
loop_
_entity_poly.entity_id
_entity_poly.type
_entity_poly.pdbx_seq_one_letter_code
_entity_poly.pdbx_strand_id
1 'polypeptide(L)'
;VVFHSLFIIGNSYVTGDHGGDSESELNSALFIYSGSPLYNTTKPITKVRQIDFVPTLATLLGAPIPFSNLGTTILNVLPANEQTILSLWTNVEQITYYIKYYTGHNKQFSSEKLTNILTNYTNLRNKFKQLKNSQEQEEFIAQAQDYLEYVRTMCANLWTKFDAFSMSRGLLLMFLSLFFIFLIIDGIPGDILLDIFFEHFMYSFKLVVVTNSSLIFLYYHKFIEEVELLIYFMSTIVCIFFLATIIIQNWAHIATHWHQNNQAKTWHNVLIRFFMLFSISGLFSNSYIVEESSVFSFLLISVVFTNVLYFKVEPLKRFSSNLTLNCKKSTLDKLKSLMSSVKFKVCLIALIVVLLIRGSTLYWRCREEQQNCIQYKLQGSTQQCLISAVFLSLFIIVARNYLRDTGNLTGYSFNIFFSKYAPSICIVCLGAFWILNSLPSEMKVVFVPKQINHLPIVILGTTLLMIVTFYVQPLSVYYARNTSDVSTLEASNYNVNLIIPTIFHQLREFMLKKNDNVRGYPIVFGLASSYSASFINVMVAFTILASLVLGEMLATSVILMVSCLLCICILNAIIRQQQIVLT
;
A
#
# COMPACT_ATOMS: atom_id res chain seq x y z
N VAL A 1 -48.83 5.20 -25.45
CA VAL A 1 -49.47 4.18 -24.57
C VAL A 1 -48.63 4.09 -23.32
N VAL A 2 -49.17 4.41 -22.15
CA VAL A 2 -48.42 4.29 -20.87
C VAL A 2 -48.44 2.81 -20.47
N PHE A 3 -47.30 2.15 -20.61
CA PHE A 3 -47.15 0.74 -20.27
C PHE A 3 -47.03 0.60 -18.74
N HIS A 4 -48.00 -0.08 -18.13
CA HIS A 4 -48.02 -0.32 -16.69
C HIS A 4 -47.55 -1.75 -16.42
N SER A 5 -46.25 -1.89 -16.12
CA SER A 5 -45.66 -3.15 -15.70
C SER A 5 -44.90 -3.01 -14.40
N LEU A 6 -45.06 -4.00 -13.53
CA LEU A 6 -44.37 -4.10 -12.24
C LEU A 6 -43.30 -5.18 -12.36
N PHE A 7 -42.06 -4.79 -12.07
CA PHE A 7 -40.91 -5.69 -11.97
C PHE A 7 -40.51 -5.79 -10.50
N ILE A 8 -40.50 -7.00 -9.95
CA ILE A 8 -39.99 -7.29 -8.60
C ILE A 8 -38.81 -8.22 -8.78
N ILE A 9 -37.64 -7.79 -8.30
CA ILE A 9 -36.37 -8.52 -8.40
C ILE A 9 -35.88 -8.74 -6.97
N GLY A 10 -35.61 -9.99 -6.62
CA GLY A 10 -34.89 -10.31 -5.39
C GLY A 10 -33.42 -9.92 -5.51
N ASN A 11 -32.86 -9.27 -4.49
CA ASN A 11 -31.42 -9.20 -4.32
C ASN A 11 -30.87 -10.58 -3.90
N SER A 12 -29.60 -10.82 -4.19
CA SER A 12 -28.87 -12.05 -3.83
C SER A 12 -29.08 -12.45 -2.36
N TYR A 13 -28.96 -13.75 -2.08
CA TYR A 13 -29.24 -14.34 -0.78
C TYR A 13 -28.41 -13.74 0.38
N VAL A 14 -28.96 -13.82 1.60
CA VAL A 14 -28.44 -13.22 2.86
C VAL A 14 -27.18 -13.93 3.41
N THR A 15 -26.81 -15.08 2.88
CA THR A 15 -25.68 -15.89 3.35
C THR A 15 -24.87 -16.41 2.16
N GLY A 16 -23.98 -15.57 1.67
CA GLY A 16 -23.01 -15.87 0.63
C GLY A 16 -21.92 -14.80 0.67
N ASP A 17 -20.69 -15.12 0.27
CA ASP A 17 -19.60 -14.13 0.27
C ASP A 17 -19.67 -13.19 -0.96
N HIS A 18 -20.77 -13.26 -1.70
CA HIS A 18 -21.04 -12.54 -2.94
C HIS A 18 -20.03 -12.85 -4.06
N GLY A 19 -19.26 -13.94 -3.93
CA GLY A 19 -18.33 -14.42 -4.95
C GLY A 19 -19.00 -15.05 -6.16
N GLY A 20 -20.27 -15.46 -6.03
CA GLY A 20 -21.05 -16.06 -7.11
C GLY A 20 -20.68 -17.52 -7.38
N ASP A 21 -20.27 -18.25 -6.34
CA ASP A 21 -19.73 -19.61 -6.46
C ASP A 21 -20.84 -20.68 -6.36
N SER A 22 -21.96 -20.38 -5.70
CA SER A 22 -23.07 -21.32 -5.51
C SER A 22 -24.33 -20.95 -6.32
N GLU A 23 -25.13 -21.95 -6.70
CA GLU A 23 -26.42 -21.71 -7.36
C GLU A 23 -27.37 -20.83 -6.53
N SER A 24 -27.27 -20.90 -5.20
CA SER A 24 -28.02 -20.03 -4.27
C SER A 24 -27.57 -18.57 -4.29
N GLU A 25 -26.31 -18.29 -4.67
CA GLU A 25 -25.80 -16.92 -4.85
C GLU A 25 -26.13 -16.37 -6.24
N LEU A 26 -26.10 -17.23 -7.26
CA LEU A 26 -26.31 -16.85 -8.65
C LEU A 26 -27.79 -16.66 -9.04
N ASN A 27 -28.71 -17.27 -8.31
CA ASN A 27 -30.15 -17.22 -8.62
C ASN A 27 -30.91 -16.32 -7.65
N SER A 28 -31.81 -15.49 -8.20
CA SER A 28 -32.78 -14.74 -7.43
C SER A 28 -34.16 -14.78 -8.07
N ALA A 29 -35.19 -14.47 -7.28
CA ALA A 29 -36.56 -14.48 -7.77
C ALA A 29 -36.83 -13.26 -8.67
N LEU A 30 -37.47 -13.51 -9.82
CA LEU A 30 -37.99 -12.47 -10.71
C LEU A 30 -39.50 -12.65 -10.84
N PHE A 31 -40.26 -11.61 -10.50
CA PHE A 31 -41.69 -11.54 -10.71
C PHE A 31 -42.04 -10.34 -11.58
N ILE A 32 -42.85 -10.57 -12.62
CA ILE A 32 -43.24 -9.54 -13.57
C ILE A 32 -44.75 -9.60 -13.75
N TYR A 33 -45.40 -8.45 -13.60
CA TYR A 33 -46.82 -8.28 -13.83
C TYR A 33 -47.03 -7.17 -14.85
N SER A 34 -47.96 -7.37 -15.79
CA SER A 34 -48.34 -6.39 -16.80
C SER A 34 -49.85 -6.31 -16.90
N GLY A 35 -50.38 -5.07 -16.95
CA GLY A 35 -51.80 -4.84 -17.22
C GLY A 35 -52.20 -5.03 -18.69
N SER A 36 -51.22 -5.26 -19.59
CA SER A 36 -51.41 -5.48 -21.03
C SER A 36 -50.90 -6.86 -21.46
N PRO A 37 -51.49 -7.48 -22.50
CA PRO A 37 -51.05 -8.78 -22.98
C PRO A 37 -49.59 -8.73 -23.43
N LEU A 38 -48.80 -9.63 -22.86
CA LEU A 38 -47.38 -9.78 -23.18
C LEU A 38 -47.19 -10.65 -24.43
N TYR A 39 -46.08 -10.46 -25.11
CA TYR A 39 -45.72 -11.23 -26.28
C TYR A 39 -45.54 -12.71 -25.89
N ASN A 40 -46.38 -13.58 -26.45
CA ASN A 40 -46.36 -15.00 -26.15
C ASN A 40 -45.35 -15.70 -27.05
N THR A 41 -44.19 -16.06 -26.51
CA THR A 41 -43.25 -16.94 -27.22
C THR A 41 -43.68 -18.40 -27.05
N THR A 42 -43.43 -19.23 -28.07
CA THR A 42 -43.74 -20.67 -28.04
C THR A 42 -42.97 -21.45 -26.96
N LYS A 43 -41.90 -20.87 -26.40
CA LYS A 43 -41.12 -21.44 -25.29
C LYS A 43 -41.37 -20.68 -23.98
N PRO A 44 -41.73 -21.34 -22.87
CA PRO A 44 -41.82 -20.70 -21.56
C PRO A 44 -40.41 -20.32 -21.06
N ILE A 45 -40.26 -19.11 -20.54
CA ILE A 45 -39.01 -18.67 -19.89
C ILE A 45 -38.95 -19.30 -18.50
N THR A 46 -37.91 -20.10 -18.25
CA THR A 46 -37.63 -20.67 -16.93
C THR A 46 -36.48 -19.97 -16.20
N LYS A 47 -35.60 -19.29 -16.94
CA LYS A 47 -34.44 -18.55 -16.40
C LYS A 47 -34.15 -17.30 -17.23
N VAL A 48 -33.70 -16.24 -16.55
CA VAL A 48 -33.30 -14.96 -17.13
C VAL A 48 -31.95 -14.56 -16.53
N ARG A 49 -31.07 -13.94 -17.31
CA ARG A 49 -29.80 -13.40 -16.78
C ARG A 49 -29.98 -11.93 -16.41
N GLN A 50 -29.29 -11.47 -15.36
CA GLN A 50 -29.39 -10.07 -14.94
C GLN A 50 -28.96 -9.07 -16.03
N ILE A 51 -27.99 -9.44 -16.86
CA ILE A 51 -27.54 -8.61 -18.00
C ILE A 51 -28.64 -8.33 -19.04
N ASP A 52 -29.63 -9.24 -19.14
CA ASP A 52 -30.74 -9.16 -20.08
C ASP A 52 -31.78 -8.10 -19.64
N PHE A 53 -31.77 -7.63 -18.39
CA PHE A 53 -32.69 -6.58 -17.91
C PHE A 53 -32.42 -5.23 -18.56
N VAL A 54 -31.17 -4.86 -18.72
CA VAL A 54 -30.79 -3.54 -19.27
C VAL A 54 -31.37 -3.30 -20.67
N PRO A 55 -31.17 -4.17 -21.67
CA PRO A 55 -31.76 -3.96 -23.00
C PRO A 55 -33.28 -4.07 -22.98
N THR A 56 -33.83 -4.88 -22.09
CA THR A 56 -35.28 -5.04 -21.90
C THR A 56 -35.93 -3.76 -21.37
N LEU A 57 -35.38 -3.17 -20.31
CA LEU A 57 -35.87 -1.93 -19.73
C LEU A 57 -35.66 -0.75 -20.68
N ALA A 58 -34.51 -0.68 -21.37
CA ALA A 58 -34.28 0.33 -22.39
C ALA A 58 -35.37 0.30 -23.47
N THR A 59 -35.71 -0.91 -23.95
CA THR A 59 -36.80 -1.13 -24.92
C THR A 59 -38.15 -0.66 -24.38
N LEU A 60 -38.52 -1.06 -23.15
CA LEU A 60 -39.80 -0.70 -22.53
C LEU A 60 -39.95 0.80 -22.29
N LEU A 61 -38.84 1.49 -21.98
CA LEU A 61 -38.80 2.93 -21.74
C LEU A 61 -38.64 3.75 -23.03
N GLY A 62 -38.47 3.10 -24.19
CA GLY A 62 -38.17 3.78 -25.45
C GLY A 62 -36.80 4.47 -25.46
N ALA A 63 -35.87 4.02 -24.62
CA ALA A 63 -34.50 4.51 -24.53
C ALA A 63 -33.56 3.65 -25.40
N PRO A 64 -32.45 4.22 -25.92
CA PRO A 64 -31.45 3.43 -26.62
C PRO A 64 -30.78 2.42 -25.66
N ILE A 65 -30.52 1.21 -26.14
CA ILE A 65 -29.80 0.19 -25.38
C ILE A 65 -28.36 0.69 -25.12
N PRO A 66 -27.87 0.69 -23.86
CA PRO A 66 -26.52 1.13 -23.54
C PRO A 66 -25.45 0.42 -24.38
N PHE A 67 -24.53 1.22 -24.92
CA PHE A 67 -23.57 0.79 -25.93
C PHE A 67 -22.76 -0.46 -25.58
N SER A 68 -22.34 -0.62 -24.32
CA SER A 68 -21.48 -1.74 -23.87
C SER A 68 -22.26 -2.95 -23.36
N ASN A 69 -23.59 -2.96 -23.44
CA ASN A 69 -24.39 -4.06 -22.94
C ASN A 69 -24.37 -5.25 -23.92
N LEU A 70 -24.30 -6.48 -23.39
CA LEU A 70 -24.30 -7.73 -24.16
C LEU A 70 -25.52 -8.63 -23.88
N GLY A 71 -26.51 -8.10 -23.18
CA GLY A 71 -27.73 -8.81 -22.84
C GLY A 71 -28.66 -8.97 -24.05
N THR A 72 -29.58 -9.90 -23.90
CA THR A 72 -30.65 -10.17 -24.86
C THR A 72 -31.95 -9.59 -24.33
N THR A 73 -32.70 -8.90 -25.19
CA THR A 73 -34.02 -8.37 -24.85
C THR A 73 -34.99 -9.53 -24.57
N ILE A 74 -35.63 -9.50 -23.40
CA ILE A 74 -36.57 -10.52 -22.95
C ILE A 74 -37.91 -10.27 -23.62
N LEU A 75 -38.21 -10.99 -24.70
CA LEU A 75 -39.40 -10.72 -25.52
C LEU A 75 -40.71 -10.95 -24.74
N ASN A 76 -40.73 -11.93 -23.84
CA ASN A 76 -41.92 -12.30 -23.05
C ASN A 76 -42.42 -11.22 -22.09
N VAL A 77 -41.65 -10.16 -21.87
CA VAL A 77 -42.06 -9.04 -21.00
C VAL A 77 -42.40 -7.80 -21.80
N LEU A 78 -42.25 -7.85 -23.13
CA LEU A 78 -42.68 -6.81 -24.04
C LEU A 78 -44.17 -6.98 -24.36
N PRO A 79 -44.88 -5.87 -24.66
CA PRO A 79 -46.24 -5.95 -25.19
C PRO A 79 -46.29 -6.75 -26.49
N ALA A 80 -47.40 -7.48 -26.73
CA ALA A 80 -47.61 -8.19 -27.98
C ALA A 80 -47.93 -7.22 -29.15
N ASN A 81 -46.90 -6.60 -29.74
CA ASN A 81 -47.04 -5.68 -30.87
C ASN A 81 -45.98 -5.93 -31.96
N GLU A 82 -46.14 -5.29 -33.13
CA GLU A 82 -45.17 -5.38 -34.24
C GLU A 82 -43.78 -4.81 -33.88
N GLN A 83 -43.68 -3.98 -32.83
CA GLN A 83 -42.42 -3.39 -32.38
C GLN A 83 -41.51 -4.39 -31.66
N THR A 84 -42.00 -5.54 -31.23
CA THR A 84 -41.20 -6.58 -30.57
C THR A 84 -40.05 -7.07 -31.46
N ILE A 85 -40.30 -7.29 -32.75
CA ILE A 85 -39.28 -7.74 -33.71
C ILE A 85 -38.27 -6.62 -33.97
N LEU A 86 -38.74 -5.38 -34.09
CA LEU A 86 -37.88 -4.21 -34.24
C LEU A 86 -36.97 -4.01 -33.01
N SER A 87 -37.49 -4.27 -31.82
CA SER A 87 -36.74 -4.18 -30.56
C SER A 87 -35.62 -5.21 -30.50
N LEU A 88 -35.92 -6.45 -30.89
CA LEU A 88 -34.91 -7.50 -31.01
C LEU A 88 -33.84 -7.14 -32.05
N TRP A 89 -34.25 -6.61 -33.20
CA TRP A 89 -33.32 -6.15 -34.24
C TRP A 89 -32.43 -5.00 -33.74
N THR A 90 -32.98 -4.05 -32.99
CA THR A 90 -32.22 -2.94 -32.37
C THR A 90 -31.15 -3.47 -31.42
N ASN A 91 -31.45 -4.51 -30.65
CA ASN A 91 -30.49 -5.18 -29.78
C ASN A 91 -29.38 -5.88 -30.58
N VAL A 92 -29.71 -6.57 -31.68
CA VAL A 92 -28.73 -7.18 -32.61
C VAL A 92 -27.82 -6.10 -33.20
N GLU A 93 -28.36 -4.98 -33.66
CA GLU A 93 -27.56 -3.88 -34.20
C GLU A 93 -26.64 -3.26 -33.15
N GLN A 94 -27.14 -3.01 -31.93
CA GLN A 94 -26.33 -2.45 -30.85
C GLN A 94 -25.15 -3.36 -30.49
N ILE A 95 -25.38 -4.66 -30.26
CA ILE A 95 -24.29 -5.59 -29.94
C ILE A 95 -23.30 -5.68 -31.10
N THR A 96 -23.78 -5.78 -32.34
CA THR A 96 -22.90 -5.84 -33.51
C THR A 96 -22.04 -4.59 -33.63
N TYR A 97 -22.63 -3.41 -33.40
CA TYR A 97 -21.93 -2.14 -33.42
C TYR A 97 -20.84 -2.08 -32.34
N TYR A 98 -21.16 -2.53 -31.13
CA TYR A 98 -20.21 -2.63 -30.03
C TYR A 98 -19.02 -3.56 -30.36
N ILE A 99 -19.28 -4.75 -30.91
CA ILE A 99 -18.21 -5.69 -31.31
C ILE A 99 -17.33 -5.09 -32.41
N LYS A 100 -17.91 -4.44 -33.42
CA LYS A 100 -17.12 -3.77 -34.48
C LYS A 100 -16.22 -2.68 -33.92
N TYR A 101 -16.72 -1.87 -32.98
CA TYR A 101 -15.94 -0.81 -32.36
C TYR A 101 -14.79 -1.37 -31.51
N TYR A 102 -15.08 -2.37 -30.68
CA TYR A 102 -14.10 -2.98 -29.77
C TYR A 102 -12.98 -3.71 -30.53
N THR A 103 -13.34 -4.42 -31.59
CA THR A 103 -12.38 -5.19 -32.42
C THR A 103 -11.51 -4.30 -33.29
N GLY A 104 -11.95 -3.07 -33.63
CA GLY A 104 -11.11 -2.09 -34.31
C GLY A 104 -9.90 -1.64 -33.49
N HIS A 105 -9.94 -1.79 -32.17
CA HIS A 105 -8.89 -1.35 -31.25
C HIS A 105 -8.17 -2.51 -30.53
N ASN A 106 -8.77 -3.71 -30.49
CA ASN A 106 -8.25 -4.86 -29.74
C ASN A 106 -8.07 -6.11 -30.60
N LYS A 107 -6.87 -6.71 -30.55
CA LYS A 107 -6.50 -7.95 -31.28
C LYS A 107 -6.97 -9.25 -30.61
N GLN A 108 -7.78 -9.18 -29.55
CA GLN A 108 -8.17 -10.37 -28.77
C GLN A 108 -9.14 -11.31 -29.50
N PHE A 109 -9.84 -10.81 -30.53
CA PHE A 109 -10.77 -11.59 -31.34
C PHE A 109 -10.03 -12.24 -32.50
N SER A 110 -10.16 -13.56 -32.68
CA SER A 110 -9.64 -14.21 -33.87
C SER A 110 -10.37 -13.71 -35.11
N SER A 111 -9.63 -13.53 -36.21
CA SER A 111 -10.18 -13.06 -37.49
C SER A 111 -11.35 -13.92 -37.96
N GLU A 112 -11.24 -15.24 -37.81
CA GLU A 112 -12.27 -16.22 -38.17
C GLU A 112 -13.60 -16.02 -37.41
N LYS A 113 -13.53 -15.85 -36.08
CA LYS A 113 -14.74 -15.64 -35.26
C LYS A 113 -15.41 -14.32 -35.62
N LEU A 114 -14.62 -13.29 -35.88
CA LEU A 114 -15.12 -11.99 -36.29
C LEU A 114 -15.81 -12.06 -37.67
N THR A 115 -15.21 -12.74 -38.64
CA THR A 115 -15.84 -12.99 -39.94
C THR A 115 -17.13 -13.78 -39.83
N ASN A 116 -17.21 -14.76 -38.92
CA ASN A 116 -18.44 -15.51 -38.67
C ASN A 116 -19.55 -14.61 -38.10
N ILE A 117 -19.23 -13.78 -37.10
CA ILE A 117 -20.18 -12.81 -36.51
C ILE A 117 -20.71 -11.84 -37.57
N LEU A 118 -19.81 -11.29 -38.40
CA LEU A 118 -20.20 -10.34 -39.44
C LEU A 118 -21.06 -11.00 -40.52
N THR A 119 -20.70 -12.21 -40.96
CA THR A 119 -21.48 -12.98 -41.94
C THR A 119 -22.88 -13.29 -41.41
N ASN A 120 -22.98 -13.78 -40.16
CA ASN A 120 -24.26 -14.07 -39.54
C ASN A 120 -25.12 -12.81 -39.38
N TYR A 121 -24.53 -11.69 -38.99
CA TYR A 121 -25.22 -10.40 -38.94
C TYR A 121 -25.73 -9.97 -40.33
N THR A 122 -24.93 -10.12 -41.40
CA THR A 122 -25.39 -9.79 -42.75
C THR A 122 -26.56 -10.66 -43.21
N ASN A 123 -26.55 -11.95 -42.86
CA ASN A 123 -27.64 -12.87 -43.16
C ASN A 123 -28.93 -12.48 -42.41
N LEU A 124 -28.81 -12.18 -41.11
CA LEU A 124 -29.94 -11.69 -40.30
C LEU A 124 -30.50 -10.39 -40.84
N ARG A 125 -29.63 -9.45 -41.25
CA ARG A 125 -30.06 -8.17 -41.84
C ARG A 125 -30.86 -8.35 -43.12
N ASN A 126 -30.46 -9.30 -43.96
CA ASN A 126 -31.17 -9.59 -45.20
C ASN A 126 -32.52 -10.25 -44.93
N LYS A 127 -32.58 -11.21 -43.98
CA LYS A 127 -33.84 -11.83 -43.55
C LYS A 127 -34.81 -10.81 -42.95
N PHE A 128 -34.32 -9.91 -42.08
CA PHE A 128 -35.13 -8.85 -41.47
C PHE A 128 -35.85 -7.98 -42.51
N LYS A 129 -35.17 -7.63 -43.61
CA LYS A 129 -35.76 -6.85 -44.72
C LYS A 129 -36.83 -7.61 -45.51
N GLN A 130 -36.84 -8.93 -45.45
CA GLN A 130 -37.71 -9.80 -46.24
C GLN A 130 -38.89 -10.38 -45.44
N LEU A 131 -39.00 -10.07 -44.15
CA LEU A 131 -40.05 -10.59 -43.27
C LEU A 131 -41.44 -10.19 -43.76
N LYS A 132 -42.28 -11.20 -44.05
CA LYS A 132 -43.69 -11.00 -44.45
C LYS A 132 -44.66 -11.84 -43.63
N ASN A 133 -44.29 -13.09 -43.32
CA ASN A 133 -45.20 -14.05 -42.70
C ASN A 133 -44.82 -14.37 -41.25
N SER A 134 -45.80 -14.76 -40.43
CA SER A 134 -45.57 -15.11 -39.01
C SER A 134 -44.55 -16.24 -38.81
N GLN A 135 -44.50 -17.23 -39.71
CA GLN A 135 -43.50 -18.30 -39.66
C GLN A 135 -42.06 -17.78 -39.87
N GLU A 136 -41.86 -16.83 -40.78
CA GLU A 136 -40.56 -16.21 -41.02
C GLU A 136 -40.14 -15.32 -39.83
N GLN A 137 -41.11 -14.70 -39.17
CA GLN A 137 -40.88 -13.92 -37.95
C GLN A 137 -40.41 -14.80 -36.79
N GLU A 138 -41.05 -15.96 -36.59
CA GLU A 138 -40.63 -16.93 -35.57
C GLU A 138 -39.22 -17.47 -35.86
N GLU A 139 -38.93 -17.81 -37.12
CA GLU A 139 -37.59 -18.26 -37.54
C GLU A 139 -36.53 -17.17 -37.30
N PHE A 140 -36.86 -15.92 -37.63
CA PHE A 140 -35.97 -14.78 -37.39
C PHE A 140 -35.73 -14.53 -35.91
N ILE A 141 -36.76 -14.60 -35.07
CA ILE A 141 -36.63 -14.45 -33.61
C ILE A 141 -35.66 -15.49 -33.05
N ALA A 142 -35.83 -16.75 -33.44
CA ALA A 142 -34.93 -17.83 -33.02
C ALA A 142 -33.48 -17.56 -33.43
N GLN A 143 -33.24 -17.20 -34.69
CA GLN A 143 -31.88 -16.94 -35.21
C GLN A 143 -31.25 -15.68 -34.61
N ALA A 144 -32.03 -14.64 -34.33
CA ALA A 144 -31.55 -13.44 -33.68
C ALA A 144 -31.18 -13.71 -32.21
N GLN A 145 -31.97 -14.50 -31.49
CA GLN A 145 -31.64 -14.94 -30.13
C GLN A 145 -30.37 -15.80 -30.10
N ASP A 146 -30.24 -16.76 -31.03
CA ASP A 146 -29.05 -17.60 -31.19
C ASP A 146 -27.80 -16.74 -31.48
N TYR A 147 -27.93 -15.71 -32.33
CA TYR A 147 -26.85 -14.76 -32.61
C TYR A 147 -26.42 -13.98 -31.36
N LEU A 148 -27.37 -13.41 -30.62
CA LEU A 148 -27.09 -12.65 -29.40
C LEU A 148 -26.43 -13.56 -28.35
N GLU A 149 -26.93 -14.78 -28.18
CA GLU A 149 -26.35 -15.78 -27.29
C GLU A 149 -24.94 -16.19 -27.71
N TYR A 150 -24.71 -16.40 -29.00
CA TYR A 150 -23.39 -16.72 -29.54
C TYR A 150 -22.38 -15.61 -29.24
N VAL A 151 -22.72 -14.35 -29.56
CA VAL A 151 -21.83 -13.20 -29.32
C VAL A 151 -21.56 -13.02 -27.83
N ARG A 152 -22.60 -13.11 -26.98
CA ARG A 152 -22.47 -13.02 -25.52
C ARG A 152 -21.56 -14.11 -24.96
N THR A 153 -21.77 -15.37 -25.36
CA THR A 153 -20.96 -16.51 -24.90
C THR A 153 -19.51 -16.37 -25.36
N MET A 154 -19.31 -15.90 -26.59
CA MET A 154 -18.00 -15.62 -27.14
C MET A 154 -17.26 -14.53 -26.34
N CYS A 155 -17.94 -13.43 -25.99
CA CYS A 155 -17.38 -12.37 -25.16
C CYS A 155 -17.14 -12.82 -23.71
N ALA A 156 -18.08 -13.55 -23.11
CA ALA A 156 -17.92 -14.11 -21.77
C ALA A 156 -16.64 -14.97 -21.71
N ASN A 157 -16.47 -15.91 -22.64
CA ASN A 157 -15.26 -16.74 -22.72
C ASN A 157 -13.96 -15.95 -22.93
N LEU A 158 -14.03 -14.72 -23.47
CA LEU A 158 -12.87 -13.85 -23.63
C LEU A 158 -12.59 -13.01 -22.37
N TRP A 159 -13.62 -12.52 -21.70
CA TRP A 159 -13.49 -11.57 -20.60
C TRP A 159 -13.49 -12.23 -19.21
N THR A 160 -14.12 -13.39 -19.05
CA THR A 160 -14.06 -14.19 -17.81
C THR A 160 -12.95 -15.25 -17.92
N LYS A 161 -11.72 -14.82 -18.17
CA LYS A 161 -10.56 -15.72 -18.23
C LYS A 161 -9.79 -15.66 -16.92
N PHE A 162 -10.14 -16.57 -16.03
CA PHE A 162 -9.25 -16.97 -14.94
C PHE A 162 -8.20 -17.92 -15.51
N ASP A 163 -7.00 -17.42 -15.77
CA ASP A 163 -5.87 -18.27 -16.15
C ASP A 163 -5.33 -18.98 -14.90
N ALA A 164 -5.85 -20.18 -14.64
CA ALA A 164 -5.46 -21.01 -13.50
C ALA A 164 -3.95 -21.27 -13.44
N PHE A 165 -3.27 -21.37 -14.59
CA PHE A 165 -1.81 -21.57 -14.60
C PHE A 165 -1.06 -20.31 -14.18
N SER A 166 -1.45 -19.15 -14.71
CA SER A 166 -0.82 -17.88 -14.30
C SER A 166 -1.10 -17.56 -12.83
N MET A 167 -2.33 -17.78 -12.36
CA MET A 167 -2.69 -17.58 -10.95
C MET A 167 -1.94 -18.53 -10.02
N SER A 168 -1.87 -19.84 -10.34
CA SER A 168 -1.13 -20.81 -9.52
C SER A 168 0.37 -20.50 -9.47
N ARG A 169 0.97 -20.05 -10.58
CA ARG A 169 2.37 -19.58 -10.59
C ARG A 169 2.56 -18.33 -9.73
N GLY A 170 1.64 -17.37 -9.78
CA GLY A 170 1.65 -16.19 -8.92
C GLY A 170 1.58 -16.55 -7.43
N LEU A 171 0.65 -17.43 -7.06
CA LEU A 171 0.51 -17.95 -5.70
C LEU A 171 1.77 -18.71 -5.24
N LEU A 172 2.38 -19.51 -6.12
CA LEU A 172 3.64 -20.22 -5.83
C LEU A 172 4.79 -19.24 -5.58
N LEU A 173 4.96 -18.22 -6.44
CA LEU A 173 6.01 -17.20 -6.26
C LEU A 173 5.81 -16.43 -4.96
N MET A 174 4.57 -16.04 -4.66
CA MET A 174 4.23 -15.37 -3.41
C MET A 174 4.54 -16.27 -2.19
N PHE A 175 4.11 -17.53 -2.22
CA PHE A 175 4.41 -18.50 -1.16
C PHE A 175 5.93 -18.68 -0.96
N LEU A 176 6.69 -18.92 -2.03
CA LEU A 176 8.14 -19.11 -1.94
C LEU A 176 8.84 -17.87 -1.37
N SER A 177 8.44 -16.67 -1.80
CA SER A 177 9.03 -15.43 -1.30
C SER A 177 8.79 -15.26 0.20
N LEU A 178 7.55 -15.44 0.67
CA LEU A 178 7.16 -15.30 2.07
C LEU A 178 7.79 -16.40 2.93
N PHE A 179 7.77 -17.65 2.45
CA PHE A 179 8.35 -18.79 3.14
C PHE A 179 9.86 -18.64 3.31
N PHE A 180 10.58 -18.23 2.27
CA PHE A 180 12.03 -18.04 2.37
C PHE A 180 12.42 -16.85 3.26
N ILE A 181 11.66 -15.75 3.21
CA ILE A 181 11.83 -14.64 4.16
C ILE A 181 11.61 -15.12 5.59
N PHE A 182 10.58 -15.93 5.85
CA PHE A 182 10.33 -16.52 7.17
C PHE A 182 11.49 -17.41 7.63
N LEU A 183 12.00 -18.31 6.76
CA LEU A 183 13.14 -19.17 7.08
C LEU A 183 14.39 -18.37 7.46
N ILE A 184 14.65 -17.27 6.76
CA ILE A 184 15.81 -16.41 7.03
C ILE A 184 15.63 -15.67 8.36
N ILE A 185 14.47 -15.02 8.57
CA ILE A 185 14.22 -14.19 9.76
C ILE A 185 14.12 -15.02 11.04
N ASP A 186 13.44 -16.17 11.01
CA ASP A 186 13.27 -17.02 12.20
C ASP A 186 14.44 -18.01 12.38
N GLY A 187 15.06 -18.44 11.27
CA GLY A 187 16.10 -19.46 11.28
C GLY A 187 17.50 -18.94 11.58
N ILE A 188 17.89 -17.79 11.02
CA ILE A 188 19.27 -17.30 11.15
C ILE A 188 19.38 -16.40 12.40
N PRO A 189 20.35 -16.65 13.30
CA PRO A 189 20.65 -15.77 14.42
C PRO A 189 20.90 -14.32 13.98
N GLY A 190 20.37 -13.35 14.72
CA GLY A 190 20.34 -11.95 14.28
C GLY A 190 21.70 -11.25 14.14
N ASP A 191 22.75 -11.78 14.78
CA ASP A 191 24.15 -11.36 14.62
C ASP A 191 24.70 -11.83 13.27
N ILE A 192 24.59 -13.13 12.97
CA ILE A 192 25.03 -13.72 11.70
C ILE A 192 24.24 -13.14 10.52
N LEU A 193 22.94 -12.87 10.74
CA LEU A 193 22.06 -12.29 9.74
C LEU A 193 22.60 -10.97 9.18
N LEU A 194 23.14 -10.10 10.04
CA LEU A 194 23.70 -8.81 9.62
C LEU A 194 24.90 -9.01 8.70
N ASP A 195 25.82 -9.90 9.06
CA ASP A 195 27.01 -10.19 8.27
C ASP A 195 26.64 -10.75 6.89
N ILE A 196 25.68 -11.69 6.84
CA ILE A 196 25.17 -12.24 5.58
C ILE A 196 24.56 -11.14 4.71
N PHE A 197 23.72 -10.26 5.28
CA PHE A 197 23.10 -9.18 4.52
C PHE A 197 24.14 -8.20 3.97
N PHE A 198 25.15 -7.80 4.75
CA PHE A 198 26.18 -6.88 4.26
C PHE A 198 26.96 -7.45 3.08
N GLU A 199 27.29 -8.74 3.12
CA GLU A 199 28.03 -9.39 2.03
C GLU A 199 27.15 -9.65 0.79
N HIS A 200 25.94 -10.17 0.99
CA HIS A 200 25.14 -10.72 -0.10
C HIS A 200 24.19 -9.70 -0.77
N PHE A 201 23.76 -8.65 -0.04
CA PHE A 201 22.79 -7.67 -0.55
C PHE A 201 23.28 -6.93 -1.80
N MET A 202 24.57 -6.61 -1.88
CA MET A 202 25.12 -5.93 -3.05
C MET A 202 25.14 -6.83 -4.29
N TYR A 203 25.26 -8.15 -4.11
CA TYR A 203 25.19 -9.10 -5.22
C TYR A 203 23.77 -9.27 -5.76
N SER A 204 22.76 -9.36 -4.88
CA SER A 204 21.37 -9.46 -5.33
C SER A 204 20.93 -8.22 -6.10
N PHE A 205 21.26 -7.03 -5.60
CA PHE A 205 20.94 -5.78 -6.29
C PHE A 205 21.58 -5.72 -7.68
N LYS A 206 22.88 -6.04 -7.79
CA LYS A 206 23.57 -6.08 -9.09
C LYS A 206 22.92 -7.08 -10.04
N LEU A 207 22.53 -8.26 -9.55
CA LEU A 207 21.93 -9.29 -10.38
C LEU A 207 20.57 -8.85 -10.94
N VAL A 208 19.72 -8.24 -10.09
CA VAL A 208 18.42 -7.67 -10.52
C VAL A 208 18.61 -6.57 -11.56
N VAL A 209 19.57 -5.66 -11.38
CA VAL A 209 19.84 -4.58 -12.34
C VAL A 209 20.32 -5.16 -13.69
N VAL A 210 21.20 -6.16 -13.67
CA VAL A 210 21.70 -6.81 -14.90
C VAL A 210 20.57 -7.52 -15.64
N THR A 211 19.71 -8.27 -14.93
CA THR A 211 18.59 -8.96 -15.56
C THR A 211 17.56 -7.99 -16.13
N ASN A 212 17.24 -6.91 -15.43
CA ASN A 212 16.28 -5.93 -15.94
C ASN A 212 16.85 -5.13 -17.12
N SER A 213 18.14 -4.81 -17.09
CA SER A 213 18.81 -4.13 -18.21
C SER A 213 18.84 -5.01 -19.46
N SER A 214 19.07 -6.32 -19.32
CA SER A 214 19.04 -7.25 -20.46
C SER A 214 17.63 -7.41 -21.04
N LEU A 215 16.58 -7.42 -20.22
CA LEU A 215 15.19 -7.42 -20.69
C LEU A 215 14.83 -6.15 -21.46
N ILE A 216 15.25 -4.98 -20.97
CA ILE A 216 15.03 -3.70 -21.66
C ILE A 216 15.77 -3.70 -23.01
N PHE A 217 16.98 -4.24 -23.06
CA PHE A 217 17.74 -4.40 -24.31
C PHE A 217 17.00 -5.32 -25.31
N LEU A 218 16.49 -6.47 -24.86
CA LEU A 218 15.72 -7.39 -25.71
C LEU A 218 14.41 -6.76 -26.22
N TYR A 219 13.75 -5.96 -25.37
CA TYR A 219 12.58 -5.19 -25.76
C TYR A 219 12.92 -4.14 -26.83
N TYR A 220 14.02 -3.40 -26.65
CA TYR A 220 14.49 -2.43 -27.65
C TYR A 220 14.78 -3.09 -29.01
N HIS A 221 15.31 -4.31 -29.00
CA HIS A 221 15.55 -5.11 -30.21
C HIS A 221 14.31 -5.86 -30.73
N LYS A 222 13.11 -5.62 -30.16
CA LYS A 222 11.82 -6.21 -30.56
C LYS A 222 11.77 -7.74 -30.50
N PHE A 223 12.57 -8.36 -29.63
CA PHE A 223 12.45 -9.80 -29.34
C PHE A 223 11.30 -10.11 -28.38
N ILE A 224 10.83 -9.10 -27.63
CA ILE A 224 9.81 -9.23 -26.58
C ILE A 224 8.79 -8.11 -26.76
N GLU A 225 7.50 -8.44 -26.65
CA GLU A 225 6.40 -7.47 -26.78
C GLU A 225 5.97 -6.88 -25.43
N GLU A 226 5.96 -7.69 -24.36
CA GLU A 226 5.48 -7.31 -23.01
C GLU A 226 6.61 -7.24 -21.97
N VAL A 227 7.36 -6.12 -21.97
CA VAL A 227 8.53 -5.96 -21.08
C VAL A 227 8.16 -5.76 -19.60
N GLU A 228 7.05 -5.09 -19.32
CA GLU A 228 6.68 -4.72 -17.95
C GLU A 228 6.39 -5.95 -17.07
N LEU A 229 5.50 -6.84 -17.52
CA LEU A 229 5.17 -8.07 -16.81
C LEU A 229 6.41 -8.95 -16.62
N LEU A 230 7.26 -9.02 -17.64
CA LEU A 230 8.48 -9.82 -17.61
C LEU A 230 9.52 -9.29 -16.63
N ILE A 231 9.65 -7.96 -16.50
CA ILE A 231 10.52 -7.34 -15.48
C ILE A 231 10.09 -7.75 -14.08
N TYR A 232 8.79 -7.66 -13.76
CA TYR A 232 8.29 -8.06 -12.44
C TYR A 232 8.50 -9.54 -12.17
N PHE A 233 8.19 -10.39 -13.16
CA PHE A 233 8.33 -11.83 -13.05
C PHE A 233 9.79 -12.26 -12.85
N MET A 234 10.71 -11.78 -13.70
CA MET A 234 12.13 -12.13 -13.64
C MET A 234 12.80 -11.57 -12.38
N SER A 235 12.48 -10.33 -11.98
CA SER A 235 12.97 -9.77 -10.72
C SER A 235 12.55 -10.62 -9.52
N THR A 236 11.31 -11.11 -9.51
CA THR A 236 10.79 -11.96 -8.43
C THR A 236 11.50 -13.31 -8.40
N ILE A 237 11.71 -13.96 -9.55
CA ILE A 237 12.45 -15.23 -9.64
C ILE A 237 13.89 -15.07 -9.16
N VAL A 238 14.56 -14.01 -9.60
CA VAL A 238 15.92 -13.67 -9.16
C VAL A 238 15.98 -13.54 -7.64
N CYS A 239 15.05 -12.79 -7.04
CA CYS A 239 14.98 -12.63 -5.60
C CYS A 239 14.74 -13.96 -4.88
N ILE A 240 13.82 -14.80 -5.37
CA ILE A 240 13.55 -16.12 -4.79
C ILE A 240 14.77 -17.03 -4.87
N PHE A 241 15.45 -17.06 -6.02
CA PHE A 241 16.68 -17.83 -6.21
C PHE A 241 17.76 -17.37 -5.22
N PHE A 242 17.95 -16.07 -5.09
CA PHE A 242 18.89 -15.50 -4.13
C PHE A 242 18.55 -15.86 -2.68
N LEU A 243 17.29 -15.72 -2.27
CA LEU A 243 16.85 -16.14 -0.93
C LEU A 243 17.09 -17.64 -0.70
N ALA A 244 16.82 -18.49 -1.70
CA ALA A 244 17.10 -19.91 -1.63
C ALA A 244 18.61 -20.20 -1.45
N THR A 245 19.48 -19.48 -2.16
CA THR A 245 20.94 -19.65 -2.00
C THR A 245 21.41 -19.31 -0.58
N ILE A 246 20.89 -18.24 0.03
CA ILE A 246 21.19 -17.87 1.41
C ILE A 246 20.77 -18.99 2.37
N ILE A 247 19.56 -19.54 2.18
CA ILE A 247 19.04 -20.62 3.03
C ILE A 247 19.91 -21.88 2.91
N ILE A 248 20.28 -22.27 1.69
CA ILE A 248 21.09 -23.47 1.45
C ILE A 248 22.47 -23.33 2.09
N GLN A 249 23.12 -22.17 1.91
CA GLN A 249 24.44 -21.91 2.49
C GLN A 249 24.43 -21.92 4.02
N ASN A 250 23.33 -21.48 4.63
CA ASN A 250 23.21 -21.32 6.08
C ASN A 250 22.31 -22.37 6.75
N TRP A 251 21.99 -23.47 6.05
CA TRP A 251 21.05 -24.48 6.54
C TRP A 251 21.45 -25.08 7.90
N ALA A 252 22.75 -25.29 8.12
CA ALA A 252 23.27 -25.79 9.39
C ALA A 252 22.98 -24.84 10.57
N HIS A 253 23.16 -23.53 10.36
CA HIS A 253 22.84 -22.50 11.36
C HIS A 253 21.34 -22.45 11.63
N ILE A 254 20.51 -22.52 10.58
CA ILE A 254 19.05 -22.54 10.70
C ILE A 254 18.59 -23.75 11.52
N ALA A 255 19.05 -24.95 11.15
CA ALA A 255 18.64 -26.20 11.81
C ALA A 255 19.05 -26.24 13.29
N THR A 256 20.26 -25.78 13.61
CA THR A 256 20.76 -25.74 15.00
C THR A 256 20.02 -24.69 15.84
N HIS A 257 19.78 -23.50 15.30
CA HIS A 257 19.04 -22.44 15.98
C HIS A 257 17.58 -22.86 16.26
N TRP A 258 16.91 -23.48 15.29
CA TRP A 258 15.57 -24.02 15.48
C TRP A 258 15.52 -25.12 16.53
N HIS A 259 16.50 -26.02 16.53
CA HIS A 259 16.59 -27.07 17.54
C HIS A 259 16.70 -26.48 18.95
N GLN A 260 17.57 -25.48 19.14
CA GLN A 260 17.75 -24.79 20.42
C GLN A 260 16.49 -24.00 20.84
N ASN A 261 15.90 -23.23 19.93
CA ASN A 261 14.72 -22.41 20.22
C ASN A 261 13.49 -23.28 20.54
N ASN A 262 13.35 -24.44 19.90
CA ASN A 262 12.27 -25.39 20.20
C ASN A 262 12.42 -26.05 21.58
N GLN A 263 13.65 -26.17 22.11
CA GLN A 263 13.87 -26.63 23.48
C GLN A 263 13.51 -25.55 24.52
N ALA A 264 13.69 -24.26 24.18
CA ALA A 264 13.42 -23.14 25.07
C ALA A 264 11.92 -22.85 25.32
N LYS A 265 11.00 -23.47 24.55
CA LYS A 265 9.52 -23.38 24.62
C LYS A 265 8.96 -22.19 25.41
N THR A 266 9.23 -20.97 24.97
CA THR A 266 8.59 -19.80 25.55
C THR A 266 7.22 -19.60 24.90
N TRP A 267 6.15 -19.54 25.71
CA TRP A 267 4.79 -19.25 25.26
C TRP A 267 4.71 -17.99 24.37
N HIS A 268 5.58 -17.02 24.64
CA HIS A 268 5.75 -15.78 23.88
C HIS A 268 6.06 -16.02 22.39
N ASN A 269 7.08 -16.83 22.09
CA ASN A 269 7.49 -17.14 20.72
C ASN A 269 6.37 -17.87 19.94
N VAL A 270 5.62 -18.75 20.61
CA VAL A 270 4.50 -19.46 19.98
C VAL A 270 3.37 -18.50 19.59
N LEU A 271 3.00 -17.57 20.48
CA LEU A 271 1.94 -16.59 20.18
C LEU A 271 2.35 -15.59 19.10
N ILE A 272 3.58 -15.10 19.10
CA ILE A 272 4.06 -14.19 18.03
C ILE A 272 4.04 -14.91 16.69
N ARG A 273 4.54 -16.15 16.61
CA ARG A 273 4.51 -16.95 15.37
C ARG A 273 3.08 -17.17 14.89
N PHE A 274 2.14 -17.41 15.80
CA PHE A 274 0.72 -17.53 15.48
C PHE A 274 0.17 -16.23 14.86
N PHE A 275 0.35 -15.08 15.51
CA PHE A 275 -0.14 -13.81 14.97
C PHE A 275 0.49 -13.46 13.62
N MET A 276 1.80 -13.71 13.45
CA MET A 276 2.48 -13.49 12.17
C MET A 276 1.95 -14.42 11.07
N LEU A 277 1.71 -15.70 11.37
CA LEU A 277 1.12 -16.64 10.41
C LEU A 277 -0.25 -16.17 9.92
N PHE A 278 -1.15 -15.77 10.84
CA PHE A 278 -2.47 -15.25 10.48
C PHE A 278 -2.38 -13.97 9.65
N SER A 279 -1.43 -13.08 9.95
CA SER A 279 -1.20 -11.88 9.15
C SER A 279 -0.76 -12.23 7.71
N ILE A 280 0.10 -13.25 7.55
CA ILE A 280 0.58 -13.69 6.23
C ILE A 280 -0.54 -14.37 5.44
N SER A 281 -1.39 -15.18 6.09
CA SER A 281 -2.52 -15.85 5.45
C SER A 281 -3.52 -14.87 4.82
N GLY A 282 -3.62 -13.65 5.35
CA GLY A 282 -4.44 -12.58 4.76
C GLY A 282 -4.07 -12.27 3.31
N LEU A 283 -2.78 -12.37 2.94
CA LEU A 283 -2.29 -12.09 1.58
C LEU A 283 -2.76 -13.12 0.53
N PHE A 284 -3.25 -14.29 0.96
CA PHE A 284 -3.75 -15.34 0.08
C PHE A 284 -5.27 -15.29 -0.13
N SER A 285 -5.98 -14.36 0.52
CA SER A 285 -7.44 -14.30 0.47
C SER A 285 -7.94 -13.11 -0.35
N ASN A 286 -8.68 -13.38 -1.42
CA ASN A 286 -9.29 -12.34 -2.26
C ASN A 286 -10.68 -11.90 -1.77
N SER A 287 -11.36 -12.71 -0.93
CA SER A 287 -12.69 -12.38 -0.39
C SER A 287 -12.61 -11.65 0.96
N TYR A 288 -11.43 -11.61 1.59
CA TYR A 288 -11.25 -11.09 2.94
C TYR A 288 -11.07 -9.56 3.02
N ILE A 289 -11.44 -8.84 1.97
CA ILE A 289 -11.04 -7.45 1.79
C ILE A 289 -11.77 -6.48 2.75
N VAL A 290 -13.01 -6.80 3.16
CA VAL A 290 -13.82 -5.92 4.03
C VAL A 290 -13.25 -5.85 5.45
N GLU A 291 -12.91 -7.00 6.02
CA GLU A 291 -12.38 -7.11 7.40
C GLU A 291 -10.84 -7.17 7.47
N GLU A 292 -10.16 -7.07 6.33
CA GLU A 292 -8.70 -7.09 6.22
C GLU A 292 -8.05 -6.08 7.18
N SER A 293 -8.46 -4.81 7.07
CA SER A 293 -7.88 -3.70 7.83
C SER A 293 -8.12 -3.80 9.35
N SER A 294 -9.29 -4.29 9.76
CA SER A 294 -9.67 -4.42 11.16
C SER A 294 -8.84 -5.52 11.83
N VAL A 295 -8.65 -6.65 11.14
CA VAL A 295 -7.89 -7.78 11.67
C VAL A 295 -6.39 -7.56 11.62
N PHE A 296 -5.83 -6.94 10.58
CA PHE A 296 -4.41 -6.56 10.61
C PHE A 296 -4.11 -5.61 11.77
N SER A 297 -4.99 -4.63 12.02
CA SER A 297 -4.86 -3.73 13.17
C SER A 297 -4.93 -4.48 14.50
N PHE A 298 -5.86 -5.44 14.62
CA PHE A 298 -5.99 -6.29 15.81
C PHE A 298 -4.76 -7.19 16.04
N LEU A 299 -4.25 -7.85 14.99
CA LEU A 299 -3.07 -8.70 15.05
C LEU A 299 -1.82 -7.90 15.44
N LEU A 300 -1.64 -6.70 14.86
CA LEU A 300 -0.52 -5.82 15.20
C LEU A 300 -0.57 -5.37 16.67
N ILE A 301 -1.74 -4.96 17.16
CA ILE A 301 -1.93 -4.60 18.57
C ILE A 301 -1.66 -5.81 19.48
N SER A 302 -2.09 -7.01 19.06
CA SER A 302 -1.87 -8.25 19.80
C SER A 302 -0.37 -8.56 19.94
N VAL A 303 0.41 -8.40 18.86
CA VAL A 303 1.88 -8.54 18.90
C VAL A 303 2.52 -7.54 19.85
N VAL A 304 2.12 -6.26 19.80
CA VAL A 304 2.63 -5.22 20.70
C VAL A 304 2.31 -5.57 22.16
N PHE A 305 1.09 -5.99 22.45
CA PHE A 305 0.66 -6.35 23.79
C PHE A 305 1.39 -7.60 24.32
N THR A 306 1.56 -8.63 23.50
CA THR A 306 2.33 -9.84 23.86
C THR A 306 3.79 -9.50 24.19
N ASN A 307 4.41 -8.58 23.46
CA ASN A 307 5.76 -8.07 23.76
C ASN A 307 5.83 -7.34 25.10
N VAL A 308 4.84 -6.49 25.41
CA VAL A 308 4.78 -5.79 26.70
C VAL A 308 4.55 -6.76 27.87
N LEU A 309 3.69 -7.77 27.70
CA LEU A 309 3.45 -8.78 28.75
C LEU A 309 4.67 -9.65 29.03
N TYR A 310 5.44 -9.98 27.98
CA TYR A 310 6.66 -10.76 28.13
C TYR A 310 7.80 -9.95 28.78
N PHE A 311 7.73 -8.61 28.71
CA PHE A 311 8.75 -7.71 29.24
C PHE A 311 8.89 -7.81 30.78
N LYS A 312 9.84 -8.65 31.22
CA LYS A 312 10.25 -8.75 32.62
C LYS A 312 11.36 -7.75 32.90
N VAL A 313 11.13 -6.80 33.81
CA VAL A 313 12.24 -6.04 34.42
C VAL A 313 12.76 -6.81 35.61
N GLU A 314 13.95 -7.39 35.46
CA GLU A 314 14.72 -7.82 36.61
C GLU A 314 15.31 -6.59 37.32
N PRO A 315 15.32 -6.58 38.66
CA PRO A 315 16.05 -5.56 39.37
C PRO A 315 17.54 -5.74 39.06
N LEU A 316 18.12 -4.79 38.33
CA LEU A 316 19.58 -4.59 38.30
C LEU A 316 20.05 -4.70 39.75
N LYS A 317 20.89 -5.70 40.06
CA LYS A 317 21.53 -5.86 41.37
C LYS A 317 22.22 -4.54 41.68
N ARG A 318 21.53 -3.67 42.44
CA ARG A 318 22.09 -2.41 42.92
C ARG A 318 23.21 -2.82 43.85
N PHE A 319 24.45 -2.73 43.39
CA PHE A 319 25.59 -2.54 44.27
C PHE A 319 25.40 -1.16 44.92
N SER A 320 24.54 -1.09 45.93
CA SER A 320 24.43 0.06 46.82
C SER A 320 24.38 -0.48 48.24
N SER A 321 25.56 -0.49 48.84
CA SER A 321 25.85 -0.34 50.26
C SER A 321 24.63 -0.07 51.15
N ASN A 322 24.52 -0.89 52.19
CA ASN A 322 23.67 -0.73 53.36
C ASN A 322 23.82 0.66 54.02
N LEU A 323 23.16 1.68 53.48
CA LEU A 323 22.90 2.95 54.16
C LEU A 323 21.48 3.40 53.83
N THR A 324 20.50 2.69 54.39
CA THR A 324 19.11 3.10 54.41
C THR A 324 18.89 4.13 55.53
N LEU A 325 18.98 5.42 55.17
CA LEU A 325 18.30 6.48 55.90
C LEU A 325 16.82 6.46 55.48
N ASN A 326 15.93 6.15 56.43
CA ASN A 326 14.48 6.14 56.29
C ASN A 326 13.97 7.56 56.00
N CYS A 327 13.83 7.91 54.71
CA CYS A 327 13.13 9.12 54.31
C CYS A 327 11.75 8.74 53.73
N LYS A 328 10.67 9.22 54.36
CA LYS A 328 9.28 9.07 53.84
C LYS A 328 9.19 9.79 52.50
N LYS A 329 9.33 9.06 51.38
CA LYS A 329 9.17 9.61 50.03
C LYS A 329 7.77 10.19 49.85
N SER A 330 7.69 11.46 49.42
CA SER A 330 6.43 12.13 49.11
C SER A 330 5.70 11.40 47.97
N THR A 331 4.38 11.60 47.83
CA THR A 331 3.59 11.08 46.70
C THR A 331 4.17 11.50 45.34
N LEU A 332 4.74 12.71 45.28
CA LEU A 332 5.43 13.24 44.10
C LEU A 332 6.72 12.48 43.76
N ASP A 333 7.49 12.05 44.77
CA ASP A 333 8.72 11.27 44.56
C ASP A 333 8.43 9.84 44.13
N LYS A 334 7.32 9.26 44.60
CA LYS A 334 6.82 7.96 44.12
C LYS A 334 6.39 8.05 42.65
N LEU A 335 5.70 9.13 42.26
CA LEU A 335 5.31 9.37 40.87
C LEU A 335 6.52 9.60 39.96
N LYS A 336 7.50 10.42 40.36
CA LYS A 336 8.74 10.60 39.60
C LYS A 336 9.52 9.28 39.46
N SER A 337 9.59 8.48 40.52
CA SER A 337 10.20 7.16 40.48
C SER A 337 9.46 6.20 39.54
N LEU A 338 8.12 6.25 39.50
CA LEU A 338 7.30 5.46 38.58
C LEU A 338 7.50 5.89 37.13
N MET A 339 7.44 7.19 36.83
CA MET A 339 7.65 7.73 35.48
C MET A 339 9.06 7.49 34.94
N SER A 340 10.05 7.38 35.84
CA SER A 340 11.43 7.02 35.47
C SER A 340 11.61 5.53 35.15
N SER A 341 10.66 4.67 35.53
CA SER A 341 10.77 3.21 35.34
C SER A 341 10.72 2.82 33.87
N VAL A 342 11.59 1.90 33.46
CA VAL A 342 11.63 1.36 32.10
C VAL A 342 10.30 0.67 31.74
N LYS A 343 9.68 -0.05 32.68
CA LYS A 343 8.34 -0.66 32.49
C LYS A 343 7.29 0.39 32.12
N PHE A 344 7.28 1.53 32.80
CA PHE A 344 6.32 2.59 32.53
C PHE A 344 6.53 3.18 31.13
N LYS A 345 7.80 3.41 30.74
CA LYS A 345 8.13 3.90 29.39
C LYS A 345 7.73 2.92 28.29
N VAL A 346 7.95 1.62 28.48
CA VAL A 346 7.53 0.55 27.57
C VAL A 346 6.00 0.53 27.40
N CYS A 347 5.26 0.58 28.52
CA CYS A 347 3.79 0.66 28.48
C CYS A 347 3.29 1.95 27.81
N LEU A 348 3.95 3.09 28.05
CA LEU A 348 3.61 4.37 27.43
C LEU A 348 3.81 4.33 25.90
N ILE A 349 4.92 3.77 25.43
CA ILE A 349 5.18 3.61 23.98
C ILE A 349 4.13 2.69 23.36
N ALA A 350 3.80 1.56 24.00
CA ALA A 350 2.75 0.66 23.52
C ALA A 350 1.38 1.34 23.47
N LEU A 351 1.04 2.17 24.47
CA LEU A 351 -0.18 2.97 24.45
C LEU A 351 -0.20 3.95 23.28
N ILE A 352 0.92 4.64 23.01
CA ILE A 352 1.07 5.53 21.85
C ILE A 352 0.84 4.75 20.55
N VAL A 353 1.43 3.56 20.40
CA VAL A 353 1.21 2.70 19.21
C VAL A 353 -0.26 2.37 19.03
N VAL A 354 -0.96 1.95 20.09
CA VAL A 354 -2.40 1.67 20.03
C VAL A 354 -3.20 2.92 19.63
N LEU A 355 -2.87 4.09 20.19
CA LEU A 355 -3.52 5.34 19.83
C LEU A 355 -3.28 5.75 18.38
N LEU A 356 -2.06 5.54 17.85
CA LEU A 356 -1.74 5.81 16.44
C LEU A 356 -2.50 4.87 15.50
N ILE A 357 -2.55 3.57 15.80
CA ILE A 357 -3.30 2.57 15.02
C ILE A 357 -4.80 2.91 15.05
N ARG A 358 -5.36 3.20 16.22
CA ARG A 358 -6.77 3.58 16.35
C ARG A 358 -7.07 4.92 15.69
N GLY A 359 -6.15 5.88 15.73
CA GLY A 359 -6.28 7.16 15.04
C GLY A 359 -6.25 7.02 13.52
N SER A 360 -5.59 5.99 12.99
CA SER A 360 -5.54 5.74 11.54
C SER A 360 -6.92 5.40 10.94
N THR A 361 -7.87 4.89 11.74
CA THR A 361 -9.22 4.55 11.28
C THR A 361 -10.02 5.76 10.82
N LEU A 362 -9.66 6.97 11.27
CA LEU A 362 -10.27 8.23 10.81
C LEU A 362 -10.03 8.48 9.31
N TYR A 363 -8.98 7.87 8.74
CA TYR A 363 -8.61 8.01 7.33
C TYR A 363 -9.06 6.82 6.48
N TRP A 364 -9.79 5.85 7.05
CA TRP A 364 -10.31 4.72 6.31
C TRP A 364 -11.50 5.15 5.46
N ARG A 365 -11.52 4.68 4.21
CA ARG A 365 -12.65 4.87 3.30
C ARG A 365 -13.55 3.66 3.37
N CYS A 366 -14.84 3.91 3.59
CA CYS A 366 -15.85 2.87 3.56
C CYS A 366 -15.99 2.30 2.16
N ARG A 367 -16.05 0.98 2.07
CA ARG A 367 -16.44 0.27 0.85
C ARG A 367 -17.95 0.22 0.76
N GLU A 368 -18.49 0.13 -0.45
CA GLU A 368 -19.94 0.05 -0.69
C GLU A 368 -20.56 -1.21 -0.04
N GLU A 369 -19.81 -2.31 -0.02
CA GLU A 369 -20.16 -3.59 0.60
C GLU A 369 -20.24 -3.53 2.14
N GLN A 370 -19.68 -2.49 2.78
CA GLN A 370 -19.48 -2.44 4.22
C GLN A 370 -20.66 -1.78 4.94
N GLN A 371 -21.54 -2.60 5.53
CA GLN A 371 -22.82 -2.15 6.11
C GLN A 371 -22.67 -1.22 7.34
N ASN A 372 -21.63 -1.40 8.17
CA ASN A 372 -21.44 -0.68 9.43
C ASN A 372 -20.24 0.29 9.42
N CYS A 373 -19.98 0.95 8.30
CA CYS A 373 -18.83 1.85 8.19
C CYS A 373 -19.22 3.31 8.47
N ILE A 374 -18.55 3.92 9.45
CA ILE A 374 -18.69 5.35 9.77
C ILE A 374 -17.65 6.11 8.97
N GLN A 375 -18.04 6.68 7.83
CA GLN A 375 -17.18 7.61 7.13
C GLN A 375 -17.25 8.98 7.81
N TYR A 376 -16.22 9.33 8.56
CA TYR A 376 -16.05 10.71 9.01
C TYR A 376 -15.81 11.55 7.76
N LYS A 377 -16.78 12.42 7.43
CA LYS A 377 -16.61 13.40 6.37
C LYS A 377 -15.54 14.38 6.85
N LEU A 378 -14.27 14.11 6.51
CA LEU A 378 -13.20 15.07 6.76
C LEU A 378 -13.64 16.39 6.13
N GLN A 379 -13.42 17.48 6.87
CA GLN A 379 -13.85 18.85 6.59
C GLN A 379 -13.53 19.30 5.15
N GLY A 380 -14.09 20.45 4.75
CA GLY A 380 -13.90 21.01 3.40
C GLY A 380 -12.45 20.95 2.92
N SER A 381 -12.25 20.71 1.62
CA SER A 381 -10.95 20.39 1.00
C SER A 381 -9.80 21.31 1.44
N THR A 382 -10.08 22.60 1.62
CA THR A 382 -9.09 23.60 2.06
C THR A 382 -8.65 23.45 3.52
N GLN A 383 -9.56 23.11 4.44
CA GLN A 383 -9.21 22.88 5.85
C GLN A 383 -8.36 21.62 6.00
N GLN A 384 -8.71 20.56 5.27
CA GLN A 384 -7.94 19.32 5.29
C GLN A 384 -6.54 19.49 4.70
N CYS A 385 -6.41 20.24 3.59
CA CYS A 385 -5.12 20.63 3.03
C CYS A 385 -4.22 21.32 4.08
N LEU A 386 -4.78 22.30 4.81
CA LEU A 386 -4.03 23.02 5.85
C LEU A 386 -3.62 22.11 7.00
N ILE A 387 -4.53 21.25 7.47
CA ILE A 387 -4.24 20.28 8.52
C ILE A 387 -3.09 19.36 8.09
N SER A 388 -3.20 18.72 6.93
CA SER A 388 -2.17 17.81 6.41
C SER A 388 -0.82 18.51 6.22
N ALA A 389 -0.80 19.76 5.72
CA ALA A 389 0.42 20.54 5.58
C ALA A 389 1.06 20.86 6.94
N VAL A 390 0.27 21.21 7.95
CA VAL A 390 0.75 21.49 9.31
C VAL A 390 1.33 20.25 9.96
N PHE A 391 0.63 19.11 9.89
CA PHE A 391 1.12 17.84 10.45
C PHE A 391 2.43 17.39 9.78
N LEU A 392 2.52 17.51 8.45
CA LEU A 392 3.74 17.17 7.72
C LEU A 392 4.90 18.10 8.08
N SER A 393 4.63 19.41 8.19
CA SER A 393 5.62 20.40 8.60
C SER A 393 6.14 20.10 10.01
N LEU A 394 5.24 19.80 10.94
CA LEU A 394 5.58 19.46 12.32
C LEU A 394 6.42 18.18 12.38
N PHE A 395 6.05 17.12 11.64
CA PHE A 395 6.82 15.88 11.57
C PHE A 395 8.27 16.12 11.12
N ILE A 396 8.46 16.90 10.06
CA ILE A 396 9.80 17.18 9.52
C ILE A 396 10.60 18.10 10.45
N ILE A 397 9.96 19.09 11.08
CA ILE A 397 10.61 19.94 12.09
C ILE A 397 11.09 19.09 13.27
N VAL A 398 10.26 18.17 13.78
CA VAL A 398 10.63 17.25 14.86
C VAL A 398 11.80 16.36 14.45
N ALA A 399 11.75 15.76 13.26
CA ALA A 399 12.85 14.95 12.74
C ALA A 399 14.15 15.76 12.60
N ARG A 400 14.06 16.98 12.10
CA ARG A 400 15.22 17.88 11.94
C ARG A 400 15.79 18.33 13.29
N ASN A 401 14.95 18.67 14.27
CA ASN A 401 15.39 19.02 15.61
C ASN A 401 16.08 17.84 16.29
N TYR A 402 15.52 16.64 16.17
CA TYR A 402 16.17 15.43 16.65
C TYR A 402 17.56 15.23 16.02
N LEU A 403 17.68 15.34 14.69
CA LEU A 403 18.96 15.22 13.99
C LEU A 403 19.96 16.33 14.38
N ARG A 404 19.47 17.53 14.70
CA ARG A 404 20.29 18.64 15.19
C ARG A 404 20.81 18.38 16.60
N ASP A 405 19.93 17.99 17.52
CA ASP A 405 20.25 17.78 18.94
C ASP A 405 21.23 16.61 19.13
N THR A 406 21.16 15.62 18.24
CA THR A 406 22.08 14.47 18.18
C THR A 406 23.40 14.78 17.45
N GLY A 407 23.57 15.99 16.91
CA GLY A 407 24.79 16.43 16.22
C GLY A 407 24.95 15.92 14.79
N ASN A 408 23.97 15.22 14.23
CA ASN A 408 24.04 14.65 12.87
C ASN A 408 23.87 15.70 11.75
N LEU A 409 23.43 16.92 12.08
CA LEU A 409 23.34 18.05 11.14
C LEU A 409 24.54 19.00 11.21
N THR A 410 25.64 18.58 11.84
CA THR A 410 26.87 19.39 11.96
C THR A 410 27.85 19.03 10.86
N GLY A 411 28.42 20.02 10.17
CA GLY A 411 29.37 19.80 9.07
C GLY A 411 28.88 20.27 7.70
N TYR A 412 29.69 19.99 6.68
CA TYR A 412 29.55 20.54 5.32
C TYR A 412 29.47 19.47 4.21
N SER A 413 29.30 18.20 4.57
CA SER A 413 29.16 17.12 3.58
C SER A 413 27.82 17.19 2.85
N PHE A 414 27.77 16.62 1.63
CA PHE A 414 26.58 16.65 0.78
C PHE A 414 25.36 16.01 1.45
N ASN A 415 25.52 14.89 2.15
CA ASN A 415 24.42 14.24 2.89
C ASN A 415 23.81 15.14 3.97
N ILE A 416 24.65 15.91 4.69
CA ILE A 416 24.20 16.85 5.72
C ILE A 416 23.52 18.07 5.08
N PHE A 417 24.03 18.57 3.96
CA PHE A 417 23.39 19.64 3.21
C PHE A 417 21.96 19.24 2.77
N PHE A 418 21.81 18.09 2.13
CA PHE A 418 20.49 17.60 1.70
C PHE A 418 19.58 17.31 2.90
N SER A 419 20.08 16.70 3.97
CA SER A 419 19.33 16.49 5.22
C SER A 419 18.81 17.80 5.83
N LYS A 420 19.61 18.88 5.76
CA LYS A 420 19.30 20.16 6.38
C LYS A 420 18.30 21.01 5.60
N TYR A 421 18.34 20.97 4.27
CA TYR A 421 17.60 21.92 3.42
C TYR A 421 16.54 21.26 2.52
N ALA A 422 16.77 20.06 2.01
CA ALA A 422 15.86 19.45 1.03
C ALA A 422 14.46 19.15 1.63
N PRO A 423 14.31 18.62 2.85
CA PRO A 423 12.99 18.43 3.45
C PRO A 423 12.18 19.73 3.56
N SER A 424 12.84 20.86 3.89
CA SER A 424 12.16 22.16 4.00
C SER A 424 11.70 22.68 2.63
N ILE A 425 12.51 22.52 1.58
CA ILE A 425 12.12 22.87 0.21
C ILE A 425 10.91 22.02 -0.22
N CYS A 426 10.95 20.71 0.03
CA CYS A 426 9.86 19.80 -0.30
C CYS A 426 8.54 20.20 0.36
N ILE A 427 8.54 20.55 1.66
CA ILE A 427 7.32 20.97 2.37
C ILE A 427 6.70 22.20 1.72
N VAL A 428 7.51 23.21 1.42
CA VAL A 428 7.01 24.46 0.84
C VAL A 428 6.41 24.19 -0.54
N CYS A 429 7.11 23.43 -1.39
CA CYS A 429 6.60 23.06 -2.72
C CYS A 429 5.33 22.21 -2.63
N LEU A 430 5.26 21.28 -1.67
CA LEU A 430 4.15 20.33 -1.53
C LEU A 430 2.92 21.00 -0.93
N GLY A 431 3.09 21.88 0.07
CA GLY A 431 2.04 22.74 0.59
C GLY A 431 1.51 23.71 -0.47
N ALA A 432 2.39 24.33 -1.25
CA ALA A 432 1.98 25.18 -2.38
C ALA A 432 1.21 24.38 -3.44
N PHE A 433 1.66 23.16 -3.75
CA PHE A 433 0.99 22.28 -4.71
C PHE A 433 -0.44 21.91 -4.27
N TRP A 434 -0.62 21.51 -3.01
CA TRP A 434 -1.94 21.18 -2.48
C TRP A 434 -2.87 22.40 -2.41
N ILE A 435 -2.37 23.55 -1.93
CA ILE A 435 -3.15 24.79 -1.88
C ILE A 435 -3.60 25.19 -3.30
N LEU A 436 -2.71 25.21 -4.28
CA LEU A 436 -3.04 25.57 -5.65
C LEU A 436 -4.04 24.60 -6.29
N ASN A 437 -3.95 23.31 -5.97
CA ASN A 437 -4.90 22.30 -6.46
C ASN A 437 -6.27 22.36 -5.78
N SER A 438 -6.34 22.82 -4.52
CA SER A 438 -7.61 22.98 -3.81
C SER A 438 -8.40 24.25 -4.22
N LEU A 439 -7.78 25.18 -4.96
CA LEU A 439 -8.46 26.38 -5.46
C LEU A 439 -9.58 26.05 -6.49
N PRO A 440 -10.68 26.83 -6.53
CA PRO A 440 -11.69 26.74 -7.57
C PRO A 440 -11.11 26.91 -8.97
N SER A 441 -11.72 26.27 -9.97
CA SER A 441 -11.31 26.32 -11.38
C SER A 441 -11.18 27.74 -11.94
N GLU A 442 -12.03 28.67 -11.46
CA GLU A 442 -12.02 30.09 -11.86
C GLU A 442 -10.73 30.82 -11.44
N MET A 443 -10.19 30.51 -10.25
CA MET A 443 -8.93 31.09 -9.76
C MET A 443 -7.68 30.41 -10.33
N LYS A 444 -7.81 29.16 -10.81
CA LYS A 444 -6.68 28.43 -11.45
C LYS A 444 -6.25 29.04 -12.77
N VAL A 445 -7.09 29.84 -13.44
CA VAL A 445 -6.78 30.53 -14.70
C VAL A 445 -5.63 31.55 -14.56
N VAL A 446 -5.42 32.08 -13.35
CA VAL A 446 -4.32 33.02 -13.04
C VAL A 446 -2.95 32.33 -13.10
N PHE A 447 -2.90 31.02 -12.89
CA PHE A 447 -1.66 30.23 -12.92
C PHE A 447 -1.60 29.41 -14.21
N VAL A 448 -0.44 29.39 -14.87
CA VAL A 448 -0.26 28.52 -16.04
C VAL A 448 -0.24 27.06 -15.55
N PRO A 449 -1.02 26.13 -16.13
CA PRO A 449 -1.04 24.72 -15.71
C PRO A 449 0.35 24.07 -15.64
N LYS A 450 1.29 24.53 -16.48
CA LYS A 450 2.71 24.12 -16.45
C LYS A 450 3.40 24.48 -15.13
N GLN A 451 3.12 25.64 -14.53
CA GLN A 451 3.73 26.08 -13.27
C GLN A 451 3.31 25.19 -12.09
N ILE A 452 2.03 24.78 -12.05
CA ILE A 452 1.52 23.86 -11.02
C ILE A 452 2.21 22.49 -11.13
N ASN A 453 2.46 22.02 -12.35
CA ASN A 453 3.13 20.74 -12.59
C ASN A 453 4.65 20.76 -12.33
N HIS A 454 5.30 21.93 -12.26
CA HIS A 454 6.71 22.02 -11.89
C HIS A 454 6.97 21.71 -10.41
N LEU A 455 6.03 22.03 -9.52
CA LEU A 455 6.14 21.76 -8.07
C LEU A 455 6.34 20.26 -7.74
N PRO A 456 5.51 19.31 -8.22
CA PRO A 456 5.72 17.89 -7.98
C PRO A 456 7.01 17.37 -8.61
N ILE A 457 7.45 17.91 -9.76
CA ILE A 457 8.71 17.53 -10.40
C ILE A 457 9.91 17.93 -9.52
N VAL A 458 9.89 19.14 -8.93
CA VAL A 458 10.92 19.59 -8.00
C VAL A 458 10.97 18.69 -6.77
N ILE A 459 9.81 18.29 -6.22
CA ILE A 459 9.73 17.37 -5.08
C ILE A 459 10.31 16.00 -5.45
N LEU A 460 9.92 15.43 -6.59
CA LEU A 460 10.46 14.14 -7.07
C LEU A 460 11.97 14.21 -7.30
N GLY A 461 12.48 15.25 -7.96
CA GLY A 461 13.91 15.42 -8.20
C GLY A 461 14.70 15.60 -6.90
N THR A 462 14.22 16.41 -5.96
CA THR A 462 14.89 16.64 -4.68
C THR A 462 14.86 15.42 -3.77
N THR A 463 13.75 14.69 -3.69
CA THR A 463 13.66 13.42 -2.95
C THR A 463 14.54 12.33 -3.56
N LEU A 464 14.61 12.23 -4.89
CA LEU A 464 15.53 11.30 -5.57
C LEU A 464 16.99 11.62 -5.23
N LEU A 465 17.39 12.90 -5.30
CA LEU A 465 18.73 13.34 -4.91
C LEU A 465 19.03 13.02 -3.44
N MET A 466 18.06 13.20 -2.54
CA MET A 466 18.21 12.78 -1.15
C MET A 466 18.49 11.27 -1.05
N ILE A 467 17.67 10.43 -1.67
CA ILE A 467 17.81 8.97 -1.63
C ILE A 467 19.18 8.54 -2.18
N VAL A 468 19.59 9.08 -3.33
CA VAL A 468 20.89 8.80 -3.93
C VAL A 468 22.04 9.23 -3.03
N THR A 469 21.94 10.42 -2.41
CA THR A 469 22.98 10.93 -1.52
C THR A 469 23.13 10.06 -0.26
N PHE A 470 22.02 9.62 0.34
CA PHE A 470 22.06 8.72 1.51
C PHE A 470 22.49 7.30 1.14
N TYR A 471 22.26 6.86 -0.09
CA TYR A 471 22.80 5.59 -0.59
C TYR A 471 24.33 5.65 -0.72
N VAL A 472 24.86 6.73 -1.29
CA VAL A 472 26.31 6.90 -1.49
C VAL A 472 27.05 7.21 -0.18
N GLN A 473 26.47 8.07 0.68
CA GLN A 473 27.06 8.48 1.95
C GLN A 473 26.02 8.42 3.09
N PRO A 474 25.74 7.23 3.64
CA PRO A 474 24.67 7.04 4.63
C PRO A 474 24.98 7.69 5.98
N LEU A 475 26.25 7.71 6.41
CA LEU A 475 26.64 8.14 7.75
C LEU A 475 26.75 9.66 7.85
N SER A 476 25.97 10.25 8.76
CA SER A 476 25.95 11.69 9.05
C SER A 476 26.88 12.03 10.23
N VAL A 477 28.16 11.70 10.11
CA VAL A 477 29.18 11.91 11.15
C VAL A 477 30.15 12.99 10.72
N TYR A 478 30.45 13.94 11.62
CA TYR A 478 31.41 15.01 11.37
C TYR A 478 32.61 14.93 12.30
N TYR A 479 33.80 15.00 11.70
CA TYR A 479 35.08 14.95 12.39
C TYR A 479 35.68 16.36 12.47
N ALA A 480 35.73 16.94 13.68
CA ALA A 480 36.39 18.22 13.89
C ALA A 480 37.89 17.98 14.16
N ARG A 481 38.75 18.47 13.24
CA ARG A 481 40.19 18.21 13.27
C ARG A 481 40.96 19.22 14.13
N ASN A 482 40.47 20.46 14.27
CA ASN A 482 41.11 21.53 15.06
C ASN A 482 40.12 22.22 16.03
N THR A 483 40.63 22.77 17.14
CA THR A 483 39.86 23.56 18.12
C THR A 483 39.28 24.86 17.55
N SER A 484 39.88 25.41 16.48
CA SER A 484 39.34 26.55 15.73
C SER A 484 37.99 26.21 15.07
N ASP A 485 37.85 25.00 14.52
CA ASP A 485 36.63 24.57 13.85
C ASP A 485 35.48 24.42 14.87
N VAL A 486 35.80 23.93 16.07
CA VAL A 486 34.87 23.82 17.21
C VAL A 486 34.37 25.21 17.63
N SER A 487 35.25 26.21 17.75
CA SER A 487 34.87 27.58 18.14
C SER A 487 33.96 28.28 17.13
N THR A 488 34.16 28.05 15.82
CA THR A 488 33.26 28.58 14.77
C THR A 488 31.89 27.90 14.76
N LEU A 489 31.83 26.62 15.14
CA LEU A 489 30.60 25.82 15.18
C LEU A 489 29.80 26.06 16.47
N GLU A 490 30.46 26.24 17.62
CA GLU A 490 29.81 26.59 18.90
C GLU A 490 29.20 28.00 18.87
N ALA A 491 29.81 28.96 18.16
CA ALA A 491 29.23 30.28 17.95
C ALA A 491 27.88 30.24 17.17
N SER A 492 27.64 29.19 16.38
CA SER A 492 26.40 28.99 15.61
C SER A 492 25.31 28.22 16.36
N ASN A 493 25.66 27.52 17.46
CA ASN A 493 24.77 26.69 18.25
C ASN A 493 24.74 27.18 19.70
N TYR A 494 23.99 28.25 19.95
CA TYR A 494 23.85 28.85 21.27
C TYR A 494 23.25 27.89 22.32
N ASN A 495 24.03 27.61 23.37
CA ASN A 495 23.54 27.45 24.74
C ASN A 495 24.62 28.03 25.70
N VAL A 496 24.30 29.17 26.31
CA VAL A 496 25.23 30.05 27.07
C VAL A 496 25.84 29.37 28.32
N ASN A 497 25.25 28.27 28.79
CA ASN A 497 25.63 27.64 30.07
C ASN A 497 26.87 26.73 30.01
N LEU A 498 27.43 26.48 28.83
CA LEU A 498 28.66 25.68 28.65
C LEU A 498 29.91 26.52 28.40
N ILE A 499 29.78 27.85 28.32
CA ILE A 499 30.86 28.79 28.03
C ILE A 499 31.82 28.94 29.23
N ILE A 500 31.30 28.88 30.46
CA ILE A 500 32.11 29.09 31.66
C ILE A 500 33.08 27.91 31.92
N PRO A 501 32.69 26.63 31.85
CA PRO A 501 33.62 25.51 32.01
C PRO A 501 34.67 25.43 30.90
N THR A 502 34.30 25.74 29.65
CA THR A 502 35.22 25.69 28.49
C THR A 502 36.23 26.83 28.51
N ILE A 503 35.81 28.06 28.84
CA ILE A 503 36.75 29.18 29.04
C ILE A 503 37.67 28.89 30.23
N PHE A 504 37.16 28.32 31.32
CA PHE A 504 37.97 27.92 32.47
C PHE A 504 39.00 26.83 32.08
N HIS A 505 38.60 25.83 31.29
CA HIS A 505 39.52 24.80 30.79
C HIS A 505 40.54 25.36 29.81
N GLN A 506 40.15 26.31 28.94
CA GLN A 506 41.04 26.99 28.01
C GLN A 506 42.04 27.89 28.73
N LEU A 507 41.60 28.69 29.71
CA LEU A 507 42.48 29.49 30.56
C LEU A 507 43.44 28.62 31.37
N ARG A 508 42.93 27.50 31.92
CA ARG A 508 43.75 26.53 32.65
C ARG A 508 44.77 25.85 31.74
N GLU A 509 44.42 25.48 30.51
CA GLU A 509 45.38 24.94 29.54
C GLU A 509 46.39 25.98 29.05
N PHE A 510 45.97 27.23 28.84
CA PHE A 510 46.86 28.34 28.48
C PHE A 510 47.87 28.64 29.60
N MET A 511 47.44 28.54 30.85
CA MET A 511 48.29 28.73 32.04
C MET A 511 49.22 27.53 32.30
N LEU A 512 48.87 26.32 31.82
CA LEU A 512 49.63 25.09 32.08
C LEU A 512 50.60 24.68 30.95
N LYS A 513 50.47 25.21 29.72
CA LYS A 513 51.36 24.85 28.61
C LYS A 513 52.43 25.91 28.32
N LYS A 514 53.54 25.80 29.05
CA LYS A 514 54.89 26.07 28.53
C LYS A 514 55.52 24.71 28.19
N ASN A 515 55.16 24.13 27.04
CA ASN A 515 55.90 23.11 26.26
C ASN A 515 55.00 22.50 25.16
N ASP A 516 55.65 22.14 24.05
CA ASP A 516 55.12 21.88 22.71
C ASP A 516 54.11 20.72 22.55
N ASN A 517 53.29 20.84 21.49
CA ASN A 517 52.63 19.76 20.71
C ASN A 517 51.65 18.81 21.41
N VAL A 518 50.63 19.33 22.10
CA VAL A 518 49.42 18.54 22.38
C VAL A 518 48.38 18.80 21.30
N ARG A 519 48.30 17.89 20.30
CA ARG A 519 47.15 17.82 19.39
C ARG A 519 45.88 17.66 20.24
N GLY A 520 44.93 18.57 20.10
CA GLY A 520 43.64 18.49 20.79
C GLY A 520 42.92 17.17 20.49
N TYR A 521 42.17 16.66 21.47
CA TYR A 521 41.37 15.45 21.28
C TYR A 521 40.36 15.67 20.14
N PRO A 522 40.23 14.75 19.17
CA PRO A 522 39.28 14.89 18.08
C PRO A 522 37.86 14.83 18.61
N ILE A 523 37.06 15.86 18.33
CA ILE A 523 35.62 15.87 18.66
C ILE A 523 34.86 15.34 17.45
N VAL A 524 34.08 14.27 17.67
CA VAL A 524 33.25 13.65 16.64
C VAL A 524 31.78 13.87 16.98
N PHE A 525 31.07 14.56 16.10
CA PHE A 525 29.63 14.83 16.25
C PHE A 525 28.80 13.76 15.52
N GLY A 526 27.62 13.43 16.07
CA GLY A 526 26.68 12.47 15.46
C GLY A 526 27.03 10.99 15.64
N LEU A 527 28.18 10.66 16.24
CA LEU A 527 28.68 9.28 16.33
C LEU A 527 27.72 8.32 17.05
N ALA A 528 27.10 8.76 18.15
CA ALA A 528 26.19 7.93 18.96
C ALA A 528 24.89 7.55 18.25
N SER A 529 24.54 8.27 17.18
CA SER A 529 23.25 8.18 16.47
C SER A 529 23.45 8.02 14.97
N SER A 530 24.65 7.65 14.53
CA SER A 530 25.02 7.65 13.11
C SER A 530 24.09 6.77 12.27
N TYR A 531 23.74 5.59 12.78
CA TYR A 531 22.82 4.66 12.12
C TYR A 531 21.36 5.12 12.19
N SER A 532 20.88 5.55 13.36
CA SER A 532 19.49 6.02 13.51
C SER A 532 19.22 7.28 12.67
N ALA A 533 20.22 8.14 12.50
CA ALA A 533 20.14 9.31 11.64
C ALA A 533 19.91 8.96 10.17
N SER A 534 20.59 7.92 9.65
CA SER A 534 20.39 7.43 8.29
C SER A 534 18.95 6.96 8.08
N PHE A 535 18.41 6.15 9.01
CA PHE A 535 17.03 5.67 8.94
C PHE A 535 16.01 6.81 9.00
N ILE A 536 16.19 7.78 9.90
CA ILE A 536 15.29 8.94 10.00
C ILE A 536 15.29 9.77 8.72
N ASN A 537 16.46 10.00 8.12
CA ASN A 537 16.55 10.73 6.85
C ASN A 537 15.83 10.00 5.70
N VAL A 538 16.00 8.67 5.60
CA VAL A 538 15.28 7.85 4.61
C VAL A 538 13.77 7.85 4.88
N MET A 539 13.35 7.76 6.14
CA MET A 539 11.94 7.85 6.51
C MET A 539 11.34 9.20 6.12
N VAL A 540 12.04 10.32 6.35
CA VAL A 540 11.59 11.66 5.92
C VAL A 540 11.43 11.72 4.40
N ALA A 541 12.39 11.21 3.63
CA ALA A 541 12.30 11.16 2.17
C ALA A 541 11.08 10.32 1.71
N PHE A 542 10.87 9.16 2.33
CA PHE A 542 9.72 8.29 2.06
C PHE A 542 8.40 8.97 2.42
N THR A 543 8.29 9.62 3.58
CA THR A 543 7.06 10.34 3.99
C THR A 543 6.71 11.44 3.00
N ILE A 544 7.69 12.20 2.52
CA ILE A 544 7.48 13.25 1.51
C ILE A 544 6.96 12.65 0.21
N LEU A 545 7.62 11.59 -0.29
CA LEU A 545 7.25 10.94 -1.54
C LEU A 545 5.85 10.29 -1.46
N ALA A 546 5.57 9.53 -0.40
CA ALA A 546 4.28 8.91 -0.18
C ALA A 546 3.16 9.95 0.00
N SER A 547 3.42 11.07 0.69
CA SER A 547 2.47 12.17 0.82
C SER A 547 2.17 12.84 -0.53
N LEU A 548 3.15 12.97 -1.42
CA LEU A 548 2.94 13.48 -2.77
C LEU A 548 2.02 12.58 -3.58
N VAL A 549 2.26 11.26 -3.54
CA VAL A 549 1.51 10.27 -4.33
C VAL A 549 0.08 10.07 -3.81
N LEU A 550 -0.09 9.97 -2.49
CA LEU A 550 -1.39 9.71 -1.86
C LEU A 550 -2.26 10.97 -1.73
N GLY A 551 -1.65 12.16 -1.87
CA GLY A 551 -2.32 13.44 -1.83
C GLY A 551 -2.69 13.93 -0.42
N GLU A 552 -3.30 15.12 -0.35
CA GLU A 552 -3.59 15.83 0.90
C GLU A 552 -4.51 15.07 1.87
N MET A 553 -5.41 14.24 1.35
CA MET A 553 -6.39 13.49 2.16
C MET A 553 -5.74 12.37 2.98
N LEU A 554 -4.68 11.77 2.47
CA LEU A 554 -4.04 10.58 3.05
C LEU A 554 -2.62 10.87 3.56
N ALA A 555 -2.06 12.06 3.34
CA ALA A 555 -0.73 12.42 3.84
C ALA A 555 -0.59 12.27 5.37
N THR A 556 -1.62 12.64 6.13
CA THR A 556 -1.58 12.49 7.60
C THR A 556 -1.57 11.01 8.02
N SER A 557 -2.22 10.11 7.27
CA SER A 557 -2.16 8.68 7.58
C SER A 557 -0.75 8.10 7.35
N VAL A 558 0.01 8.61 6.37
CA VAL A 558 1.42 8.27 6.17
C VAL A 558 2.27 8.66 7.38
N ILE A 559 2.03 9.84 7.95
CA ILE A 559 2.75 10.32 9.15
C ILE A 559 2.41 9.43 10.35
N LEU A 560 1.14 9.06 10.53
CA LEU A 560 0.72 8.12 11.58
C LEU A 560 1.40 6.76 11.42
N MET A 561 1.45 6.23 10.20
CA MET A 561 2.12 4.97 9.88
C MET A 561 3.61 5.02 10.21
N VAL A 562 4.32 6.05 9.74
CA VAL A 562 5.77 6.22 9.98
C VAL A 562 6.07 6.43 11.47
N SER A 563 5.23 7.17 12.18
CA SER A 563 5.35 7.37 13.63
C SER A 563 5.12 6.05 14.39
N CYS A 564 4.14 5.25 13.96
CA CYS A 564 3.85 3.93 14.52
C CYS A 564 5.05 2.99 14.35
N LEU A 565 5.64 2.96 13.14
CA LEU A 565 6.85 2.18 12.85
C LEU A 565 8.01 2.59 13.76
N LEU A 566 8.27 3.89 13.92
CA LEU A 566 9.32 4.39 14.82
C LEU A 566 9.08 3.94 16.27
N CYS A 567 7.85 4.04 16.77
CA CYS A 567 7.52 3.59 18.13
C CYS A 567 7.72 2.08 18.30
N ILE A 568 7.35 1.26 17.32
CA ILE A 568 7.58 -0.19 17.34
C ILE A 568 9.08 -0.52 17.31
N CYS A 569 9.86 0.18 16.49
CA CYS A 569 11.33 0.02 16.45
C CYS A 569 11.96 0.36 17.80
N ILE A 570 11.54 1.46 18.44
CA ILE A 570 12.03 1.85 19.78
C ILE A 570 11.64 0.80 20.82
N LEU A 571 10.39 0.32 20.80
CA LEU A 571 9.92 -0.73 21.70
C LEU A 571 10.78 -1.99 21.59
N ASN A 572 11.00 -2.47 20.36
CA ASN A 572 11.82 -3.65 20.11
C ASN A 572 13.29 -3.44 20.50
N ALA A 573 13.84 -2.25 20.28
CA ALA A 573 15.21 -1.92 20.69
C ALA A 573 15.37 -1.99 22.22
N ILE A 574 14.40 -1.45 22.98
CA ILE A 574 14.42 -1.51 24.46
C ILE A 574 14.34 -2.96 24.94
N ILE A 575 13.45 -3.77 24.35
CA ILE A 575 13.28 -5.18 24.70
C ILE A 575 14.58 -5.95 24.44
N ARG A 576 15.19 -5.78 23.26
CA ARG A 576 16.43 -6.45 22.87
C ARG A 576 17.61 -6.04 23.74
N GLN A 577 17.77 -4.74 24.02
CA GLN A 577 18.84 -4.26 24.88
C GLN A 577 18.77 -4.88 26.27
N GLN A 578 17.56 -5.07 26.81
CA GLN A 578 17.42 -5.68 28.11
C GLN A 578 17.73 -7.19 28.10
N GLN A 579 17.40 -7.92 27.04
CA GLN A 579 17.78 -9.32 26.89
C GLN A 579 19.30 -9.50 26.85
N ILE A 580 20.01 -8.62 26.13
CA ILE A 580 21.48 -8.64 26.08
C ILE A 580 22.11 -8.39 27.46
N VAL A 581 21.49 -7.55 28.30
CA VAL A 581 21.98 -7.30 29.67
C VAL A 581 21.75 -8.51 30.60
N LEU A 582 20.82 -9.40 30.25
CA LEU A 582 20.47 -10.59 31.03
C LEU A 582 21.29 -11.83 30.66
N THR A 583 21.82 -11.88 29.43
CA THR A 583 22.75 -12.91 28.92
C THR A 583 24.19 -12.54 29.20
#